data_AF-A0A431EBJ5-F1
#
_entry.id   AF-A0A431EBJ5-F1
#
_cell.length_a   1.000
_cell.length_b   1.000
_cell.length_c   1.000
_cell.angle_alpha   90.00
_cell.angle_beta   90.00
_cell.angle_gamma   90.00
#
_symmetry.space_group_name_H-M   'P 1'
#
loop_
_entity.id
_entity.type
_entity.pdbx_description
1 polymer ?
#
loop_
_entity_poly.entity_id
_entity_poly.type
_entity_poly.pdbx_seq_one_letter_code
_entity_poly.pdbx_strand_id
1 'polypeptide(L)'
;DGRDIDVGGTGISAAGFHSTQQISQASISLRESKGQLNGNIADAMGFNATQGGKTIVNGADGNTVSAYMSQAGSGFSAGSGFSAGSGKNYSKLLEGNIAVISGTGKISGLYNVSAGSGFSAGSNQSQFATMNTTAMGVKDETAGVTTLKGAMAVMDIAETAITNLDQIRADIGSVQNQVTSTINNITVTQVNVKSAESQIRDVDFASESANYSKANILAQSGSYAMAQANSSQQNVLRLLQ
;
A
#
# COMPACT_ATOMS: atom_id res chain seq x y z
N ASP A 1 6.76 3.03 -46.84
CA ASP A 1 6.49 1.95 -45.90
C ASP A 1 7.49 2.05 -44.76
N GLY A 2 7.06 2.64 -43.63
CA GLY A 2 7.95 3.06 -42.54
C GLY A 2 8.33 1.88 -41.67
N ARG A 3 9.09 0.95 -42.23
CA ARG A 3 9.55 -0.27 -41.54
C ARG A 3 10.43 0.14 -40.36
N ASP A 4 10.10 -0.37 -39.17
CA ASP A 4 10.90 -0.19 -37.97
C ASP A 4 12.35 -0.60 -38.24
N ILE A 5 13.29 0.21 -37.75
CA ILE A 5 14.72 -0.15 -37.82
C ILE A 5 15.01 -0.99 -36.59
N ASP A 6 15.22 -2.28 -36.82
CA ASP A 6 15.71 -3.19 -35.80
C ASP A 6 17.21 -2.93 -35.58
N VAL A 7 17.55 -2.38 -34.43
CA VAL A 7 18.95 -2.18 -34.02
C VAL A 7 19.37 -3.43 -33.23
N GLY A 8 19.48 -4.54 -33.94
CA GLY A 8 19.83 -5.87 -33.43
C GLY A 8 21.06 -6.45 -34.13
N GLY A 9 21.96 -7.07 -33.37
CA GLY A 9 23.27 -7.51 -33.85
C GLY A 9 23.26 -8.70 -34.81
N THR A 10 24.07 -8.61 -35.88
CA THR A 10 25.31 -9.38 -36.10
C THR A 10 26.18 -8.51 -37.01
N GLY A 11 27.45 -8.27 -36.65
CA GLY A 11 28.36 -7.39 -37.41
C GLY A 11 28.59 -5.97 -36.86
N ILE A 12 28.09 -5.65 -35.66
CA ILE A 12 28.35 -4.37 -34.96
C ILE A 12 29.86 -4.08 -34.72
N SER A 13 30.69 -5.13 -34.71
CA SER A 13 32.15 -5.02 -34.68
C SER A 13 32.74 -4.30 -35.91
N ALA A 14 32.09 -4.35 -37.07
CA ALA A 14 32.51 -3.60 -38.26
C ALA A 14 32.29 -2.08 -38.14
N ALA A 15 31.41 -1.65 -37.22
CA ALA A 15 31.17 -0.24 -36.88
C ALA A 15 32.02 0.25 -35.69
N GLY A 16 32.96 -0.57 -35.19
CA GLY A 16 33.93 -0.18 -34.15
C GLY A 16 33.53 -0.50 -32.71
N PHE A 17 32.35 -1.09 -32.48
CA PHE A 17 31.88 -1.45 -31.13
C PHE A 17 32.24 -2.91 -30.79
N HIS A 18 32.89 -3.11 -29.65
CA HIS A 18 33.48 -4.40 -29.26
C HIS A 18 32.46 -5.30 -28.53
N SER A 19 32.69 -6.62 -28.55
CA SER A 19 31.76 -7.64 -28.05
C SER A 19 31.45 -7.61 -26.54
N THR A 20 32.13 -6.77 -25.78
CA THR A 20 31.99 -6.62 -24.32
C THR A 20 31.30 -5.33 -23.89
N GLN A 21 30.89 -4.47 -24.82
CA GLN A 21 30.19 -3.23 -24.47
C GLN A 21 28.71 -3.49 -24.22
N GLN A 22 28.18 -2.99 -23.10
CA GLN A 22 26.75 -3.04 -22.78
C GLN A 22 26.01 -2.12 -23.75
N ILE A 23 25.16 -2.71 -24.61
CA ILE A 23 24.33 -1.96 -25.57
C ILE A 23 22.88 -2.11 -25.13
N SER A 24 22.23 -0.99 -24.84
CA SER A 24 20.79 -0.92 -24.53
C SER A 24 19.98 -1.14 -25.82
N GLN A 25 18.96 -2.01 -25.79
CA GLN A 25 18.17 -2.39 -26.97
C GLN A 25 16.77 -1.76 -26.90
N ALA A 26 16.42 -0.95 -27.90
CA ALA A 26 15.04 -0.48 -28.13
C ALA A 26 14.77 -0.27 -29.62
N SER A 27 13.60 -0.70 -30.10
CA SER A 27 13.11 -0.48 -31.47
C SER A 27 12.40 0.88 -31.58
N ILE A 28 12.75 1.71 -32.56
CA ILE A 28 12.19 3.06 -32.73
C ILE A 28 11.49 3.19 -34.09
N SER A 29 10.24 3.61 -34.09
CA SER A 29 9.53 3.99 -35.31
C SER A 29 9.87 5.42 -35.74
N LEU A 30 10.32 5.60 -36.98
CA LEU A 30 10.66 6.92 -37.56
C LEU A 30 9.48 7.91 -37.59
N ARG A 31 8.25 7.42 -37.41
CA ARG A 31 7.04 8.25 -37.34
C ARG A 31 6.85 8.90 -35.96
N GLU A 32 7.39 8.27 -34.92
CA GLU A 32 7.32 8.70 -33.52
C GLU A 32 8.59 9.45 -33.08
N SER A 33 9.69 9.25 -33.82
CA SER A 33 10.99 9.90 -33.56
C SER A 33 11.04 11.41 -33.85
N LYS A 34 10.06 12.01 -34.53
CA LYS A 34 10.03 13.46 -34.80
C LYS A 34 9.56 14.22 -33.55
N GLY A 35 10.45 14.37 -32.57
CA GLY A 35 10.29 15.33 -31.48
C GLY A 35 10.34 14.76 -30.06
N GLN A 36 10.44 13.44 -29.88
CA GLN A 36 10.50 12.82 -28.56
C GLN A 36 11.75 11.94 -28.41
N LEU A 37 12.92 12.57 -28.39
CA LEU A 37 14.15 11.95 -27.88
C LEU A 37 14.13 12.01 -26.36
N ASN A 38 13.34 11.15 -25.72
CA ASN A 38 13.44 10.97 -24.27
C ASN A 38 14.77 10.23 -23.95
N GLY A 39 15.25 10.29 -22.70
CA GLY A 39 16.57 9.73 -22.40
C GLY A 39 16.66 8.21 -22.51
N ASN A 40 15.56 7.46 -22.47
CA ASN A 40 15.59 6.02 -22.73
C ASN A 40 15.90 5.74 -24.22
N ILE A 41 15.33 6.55 -25.12
CA ILE A 41 15.60 6.50 -26.56
C ILE A 41 17.02 6.99 -26.88
N ALA A 42 17.51 8.02 -26.18
CA ALA A 42 18.87 8.52 -26.36
C ALA A 42 19.94 7.56 -25.80
N ASP A 43 19.66 6.87 -24.69
CA ASP A 43 20.51 5.81 -24.13
C ASP A 43 20.58 4.58 -25.06
N ALA A 44 19.43 4.12 -25.56
CA ALA A 44 19.36 3.03 -26.54
C ALA A 44 20.08 3.35 -27.87
N MET A 45 20.15 4.62 -28.27
CA MET A 45 20.89 5.06 -29.46
C MET A 45 22.38 5.36 -29.21
N GLY A 46 22.90 5.10 -28.00
CA GLY A 46 24.30 5.35 -27.67
C GLY A 46 24.68 6.83 -27.58
N PHE A 47 23.71 7.74 -27.61
CA PHE A 47 23.90 9.17 -27.34
C PHE A 47 23.96 9.42 -25.83
N ASN A 48 24.83 8.68 -25.12
CA ASN A 48 25.11 8.71 -23.67
C ASN A 48 24.26 9.74 -22.89
N ALA A 49 22.98 9.46 -22.74
CA ALA A 49 22.05 10.28 -22.01
C ALA A 49 21.93 9.67 -20.62
N THR A 50 23.04 9.73 -19.87
CA THR A 50 22.98 9.77 -18.41
C THR A 50 22.12 10.99 -18.04
N GLN A 51 20.80 10.83 -18.07
CA GLN A 51 19.84 11.80 -17.57
C GLN A 51 20.01 11.89 -16.06
N GLY A 52 21.01 12.66 -15.65
CA GLY A 52 21.25 13.04 -14.25
C GLY A 52 21.97 12.02 -13.36
N GLY A 53 22.36 10.84 -13.86
CA GLY A 53 23.07 9.83 -13.06
C GLY A 53 24.53 9.64 -13.48
N LYS A 54 25.45 9.51 -12.53
CA LYS A 54 26.87 9.20 -12.78
C LYS A 54 27.09 7.69 -12.96
N THR A 55 27.73 7.24 -14.04
CA THR A 55 28.05 5.82 -14.27
C THR A 55 29.23 5.39 -13.39
N ILE A 56 29.07 4.31 -12.64
CA ILE A 56 30.12 3.76 -11.77
C ILE A 56 30.93 2.74 -12.55
N VAL A 57 32.26 2.90 -12.59
CA VAL A 57 33.18 1.96 -13.22
C VAL A 57 34.28 1.55 -12.24
N ASN A 58 34.71 0.29 -12.33
CA ASN A 58 35.84 -0.21 -11.55
C ASN A 58 37.13 0.25 -12.21
N GLY A 59 37.93 1.07 -11.53
CA GLY A 59 39.21 1.54 -12.06
C GLY A 59 40.30 0.50 -11.84
N ALA A 60 40.87 -0.07 -12.90
CA ALA A 60 42.20 -0.67 -12.78
C ALA A 60 43.25 0.42 -13.00
N ASP A 61 44.29 0.41 -12.16
CA ASP A 61 45.53 1.19 -12.29
C ASP A 61 45.37 2.69 -12.57
N GLY A 62 45.03 3.47 -11.53
CA GLY A 62 45.23 4.92 -11.53
C GLY A 62 44.08 5.79 -11.05
N ASN A 63 43.01 5.20 -10.50
CA ASN A 63 41.96 5.84 -9.67
C ASN A 63 41.34 7.13 -10.23
N THR A 64 41.43 7.35 -11.53
CA THR A 64 40.97 8.56 -12.22
C THR A 64 40.22 8.16 -13.48
N VAL A 65 39.33 9.04 -13.94
CA VAL A 65 38.59 8.85 -15.20
C VAL A 65 39.59 8.67 -16.35
N SER A 66 40.67 9.45 -16.39
CA SER A 66 41.74 9.35 -17.38
C SER A 66 42.44 7.99 -17.37
N ALA A 67 42.65 7.39 -16.19
CA ALA A 67 43.25 6.06 -16.06
C ALA A 67 42.32 4.96 -16.59
N TYR A 68 41.04 5.00 -16.21
CA TYR A 68 40.01 4.09 -16.75
C TYR A 68 39.94 4.18 -18.28
N MET A 69 40.02 5.41 -18.82
CA MET A 69 40.01 5.62 -20.26
C MET A 69 41.27 5.06 -20.91
N SER A 70 42.45 5.20 -20.31
CA SER A 70 43.69 4.62 -20.85
C SER A 70 43.77 3.09 -20.78
N GLN A 71 42.91 2.43 -19.99
CA GLN A 71 42.93 0.99 -19.81
C GLN A 71 42.53 0.25 -21.11
N ALA A 72 43.36 -0.70 -21.55
CA ALA A 72 43.06 -1.52 -22.71
C ALA A 72 41.76 -2.32 -22.49
N GLY A 73 40.86 -2.30 -23.47
CA GLY A 73 39.55 -2.97 -23.38
C GLY A 73 38.44 -2.14 -22.71
N SER A 74 38.73 -0.91 -22.24
CA SER A 74 37.70 0.00 -21.72
C SER A 74 36.75 0.52 -22.80
N GLY A 75 37.13 0.43 -24.07
CA GLY A 75 36.43 1.05 -25.20
C GLY A 75 36.69 2.56 -25.35
N PHE A 76 37.41 3.17 -24.40
CA PHE A 76 37.77 4.60 -24.38
C PHE A 76 39.29 4.83 -24.47
N SER A 77 40.07 3.78 -24.73
CA SER A 77 41.53 3.81 -24.82
C SER A 77 42.08 4.43 -26.10
N ALA A 78 43.41 4.56 -26.15
CA ALA A 78 44.14 5.16 -27.27
C ALA A 78 43.64 4.65 -28.63
N GLY A 79 43.39 5.58 -29.56
CA GLY A 79 42.77 5.31 -30.87
C GLY A 79 41.27 5.61 -30.91
N SER A 80 40.60 5.69 -29.76
CA SER A 80 39.23 6.21 -29.68
C SER A 80 39.23 7.74 -29.64
N GLY A 81 38.20 8.37 -30.22
CA GLY A 81 37.97 9.82 -30.09
C GLY A 81 37.75 10.26 -28.64
N PHE A 82 37.36 9.32 -27.78
CA PHE A 82 37.13 9.52 -26.35
C PHE A 82 38.39 9.46 -25.52
N SER A 83 39.52 8.94 -26.00
CA SER A 83 40.74 8.80 -25.19
C SER A 83 41.31 10.12 -24.65
N ALA A 84 41.91 10.05 -23.46
CA ALA A 84 42.61 11.19 -22.87
C ALA A 84 43.75 11.64 -23.81
N GLY A 85 43.74 12.91 -24.21
CA GLY A 85 44.75 13.44 -25.14
C GLY A 85 44.47 13.16 -26.62
N SER A 86 43.28 12.67 -27.01
CA SER A 86 42.90 12.45 -28.42
C SER A 86 42.88 13.72 -29.29
N GLY A 87 42.97 14.90 -28.68
CA GLY A 87 42.85 16.21 -29.35
C GLY A 87 41.42 16.56 -29.79
N LYS A 88 40.45 15.65 -29.61
CA LYS A 88 39.04 15.84 -30.01
C LYS A 88 38.13 16.32 -28.88
N ASN A 89 38.66 16.45 -27.65
CA ASN A 89 37.94 16.89 -26.44
C ASN A 89 36.71 16.05 -26.02
N TYR A 90 36.39 14.92 -26.68
CA TYR A 90 35.26 14.07 -26.29
C TYR A 90 35.45 13.41 -24.92
N SER A 91 36.70 13.29 -24.44
CA SER A 91 37.02 12.81 -23.10
C SER A 91 36.38 13.63 -21.97
N LYS A 92 36.14 14.93 -22.20
CA LYS A 92 35.55 15.83 -21.20
C LYS A 92 34.11 15.49 -20.85
N LEU A 93 33.38 14.83 -21.76
CA LEU A 93 32.03 14.33 -21.50
C LEU A 93 32.06 13.21 -20.44
N LEU A 94 33.14 12.46 -20.36
CA LEU A 94 33.30 11.33 -19.42
C LEU A 94 33.73 11.81 -18.03
N GLU A 95 34.52 12.89 -17.94
CA GLU A 95 35.01 13.45 -16.67
C GLU A 95 33.88 13.90 -15.72
N GLY A 96 32.76 14.38 -16.27
CA GLY A 96 31.57 14.77 -15.49
C GLY A 96 30.63 13.61 -15.15
N ASN A 97 30.63 12.56 -15.97
CA ASN A 97 29.56 11.55 -15.99
C ASN A 97 30.02 10.17 -15.50
N ILE A 98 31.32 9.96 -15.25
CA ILE A 98 31.88 8.69 -14.76
C ILE A 98 32.45 8.85 -13.34
N ALA A 99 32.04 7.96 -12.44
CA ALA A 99 32.63 7.77 -11.11
C ALA A 99 33.51 6.53 -11.14
N VAL A 100 34.82 6.70 -10.92
CA VAL A 100 35.75 5.59 -10.81
C VAL A 100 35.82 5.15 -9.35
N ILE A 101 35.46 3.89 -9.07
CA ILE A 101 35.71 3.24 -7.79
C ILE A 101 36.94 2.37 -7.93
N SER A 102 37.95 2.63 -7.11
CA SER A 102 39.09 1.74 -6.97
C SER A 102 39.68 1.91 -5.57
N GLY A 103 39.47 0.90 -4.74
CA GLY A 103 39.83 0.88 -3.33
C GLY A 103 38.71 1.30 -2.38
N THR A 104 38.78 0.80 -1.14
CA THR A 104 37.78 0.97 -0.07
C THR A 104 37.54 2.44 0.31
N GLY A 105 38.56 3.30 0.20
CA GLY A 105 38.47 4.73 0.54
C GLY A 105 37.74 5.63 -0.47
N LYS A 106 37.35 5.12 -1.65
CA LYS A 106 36.53 5.86 -2.64
C LYS A 106 35.08 5.40 -2.67
N ILE A 107 34.79 4.20 -2.16
CA ILE A 107 33.43 3.74 -1.85
C ILE A 107 32.77 4.71 -0.85
N SER A 108 33.53 5.22 0.13
CA SER A 108 33.01 6.20 1.11
C SER A 108 32.60 7.56 0.52
N GLY A 109 32.98 7.87 -0.72
CA GLY A 109 32.51 9.08 -1.41
C GLY A 109 31.18 8.90 -2.16
N LEU A 110 30.80 7.65 -2.46
CA LEU A 110 29.55 7.30 -3.15
C LEU A 110 28.44 6.85 -2.21
N TYR A 111 28.80 6.52 -0.97
CA TYR A 111 27.86 6.13 0.07
C TYR A 111 27.98 7.09 1.26
N ASN A 112 26.87 7.31 1.97
CA ASN A 112 26.85 8.11 3.18
C ASN A 112 27.48 7.31 4.34
N VAL A 113 28.81 7.34 4.43
CA VAL A 113 29.56 6.62 5.46
C VAL A 113 29.65 7.48 6.72
N SER A 114 28.83 7.13 7.72
CA SER A 114 28.89 7.67 9.09
C SER A 114 29.38 6.60 10.07
N ALA A 115 29.81 7.04 11.27
CA ALA A 115 30.14 6.11 12.36
C ALA A 115 28.93 5.21 12.67
N GLY A 116 29.09 3.89 12.47
CA GLY A 116 28.02 2.89 12.65
C GLY A 116 27.36 2.39 11.36
N SER A 117 27.70 2.95 10.19
CA SER A 117 27.27 2.41 8.89
C SER A 117 28.08 1.16 8.50
N GLY A 118 27.51 0.22 7.74
CA GLY A 118 28.19 -1.04 7.39
C GLY A 118 29.42 -0.91 6.49
N PHE A 119 29.67 0.29 5.95
CA PHE A 119 30.88 0.61 5.19
C PHE A 119 31.90 1.45 6.00
N SER A 120 31.61 1.78 7.27
CA SER A 120 32.58 2.45 8.14
C SER A 120 33.60 1.44 8.71
N ALA A 121 34.87 1.84 8.77
CA ALA A 121 35.95 0.97 9.23
C ALA A 121 35.70 0.52 10.68
N GLY A 122 35.64 -0.80 10.90
CA GLY A 122 35.43 -1.39 12.24
C GLY A 122 33.97 -1.46 12.71
N SER A 123 32.99 -1.20 11.85
CA SER A 123 31.58 -1.11 12.28
C SER A 123 30.92 -2.43 12.64
N ASN A 124 31.40 -3.57 12.12
CA ASN A 124 30.78 -4.90 12.29
C ASN A 124 29.27 -4.95 11.97
N GLN A 125 28.71 -3.92 11.32
CA GLN A 125 27.28 -3.80 11.02
C GLN A 125 27.01 -4.19 9.57
N SER A 126 26.00 -5.05 9.34
CA SER A 126 25.57 -5.48 8.00
C SER A 126 24.56 -4.52 7.35
N GLN A 127 24.48 -3.27 7.79
CA GLN A 127 23.57 -2.28 7.19
C GLN A 127 24.25 -1.60 6.01
N PHE A 128 23.72 -1.80 4.80
CA PHE A 128 24.14 -1.07 3.61
C PHE A 128 23.98 0.43 3.87
N ALA A 129 25.06 1.21 3.76
CA ALA A 129 24.94 2.66 3.76
C ALA A 129 24.13 3.11 2.54
N THR A 130 23.34 4.17 2.71
CA THR A 130 22.60 4.78 1.60
C THR A 130 23.58 5.40 0.61
N MET A 131 23.26 5.37 -0.70
CA MET A 131 24.07 6.08 -1.69
C MET A 131 23.99 7.59 -1.47
N ASN A 132 25.12 8.27 -1.65
CA ASN A 132 25.21 9.72 -1.61
C ASN A 132 24.64 10.28 -2.92
N THR A 133 23.39 10.75 -2.87
CA THR A 133 22.63 11.28 -4.01
C THR A 133 23.32 12.49 -4.65
N THR A 134 23.95 13.34 -3.84
CA THR A 134 24.74 14.49 -4.30
C THR A 134 25.97 14.04 -5.10
N ALA A 135 26.70 13.01 -4.63
CA ALA A 135 27.86 12.46 -5.33
C ALA A 135 27.49 11.73 -6.63
N MET A 136 26.27 11.21 -6.71
CA MET A 136 25.71 10.53 -7.89
C MET A 136 25.09 11.50 -8.92
N GLY A 137 25.08 12.80 -8.63
CA GLY A 137 24.48 13.82 -9.50
C GLY A 137 22.95 13.81 -9.53
N VAL A 138 22.32 13.01 -8.65
CA VAL A 138 20.87 12.94 -8.51
C VAL A 138 20.40 14.27 -7.96
N LYS A 139 19.68 15.02 -8.79
CA LYS A 139 19.05 16.27 -8.38
C LYS A 139 17.83 15.92 -7.53
N ASP A 140 17.72 16.50 -6.34
CA ASP A 140 16.49 16.42 -5.57
C ASP A 140 15.37 17.08 -6.40
N GLU A 141 14.47 16.26 -6.93
CA GLU A 141 13.26 16.77 -7.57
C GLU A 141 12.38 17.38 -6.47
N THR A 142 12.08 18.68 -6.62
CA THR A 142 11.27 19.42 -5.64
C THR A 142 9.94 18.70 -5.40
N ALA A 143 9.64 18.40 -4.13
CA ALA A 143 8.38 17.78 -3.75
C ALA A 143 7.19 18.70 -4.14
N GLY A 144 6.20 18.14 -4.86
CA GLY A 144 4.98 18.85 -5.23
C GLY A 144 4.57 18.66 -6.69
N VAL A 145 3.55 19.40 -7.13
CA VAL A 145 2.96 19.34 -8.48
C VAL A 145 3.65 20.28 -9.48
N THR A 146 4.70 21.00 -9.05
CA THR A 146 5.37 22.03 -9.87
C THR A 146 6.31 21.46 -10.92
N THR A 147 6.63 20.16 -10.84
CA THR A 147 7.40 19.44 -11.86
C THR A 147 6.54 18.31 -12.44
N LEU A 148 6.81 17.92 -13.70
CA LEU A 148 6.08 16.83 -14.36
C LEU A 148 6.18 15.51 -13.57
N LYS A 149 7.39 15.16 -13.11
CA LYS A 149 7.61 13.93 -12.32
C LYS A 149 6.96 14.01 -10.93
N GLY A 150 7.03 15.18 -10.28
CA GLY A 150 6.37 15.39 -8.99
C GLY A 150 4.86 15.29 -9.11
N ALA A 151 4.26 15.84 -10.18
CA ALA A 151 2.83 15.71 -10.46
C ALA A 151 2.39 14.25 -10.66
N MET A 152 3.17 13.45 -11.39
CA MET A 152 2.90 12.01 -11.57
C MET A 152 2.96 11.26 -10.22
N ALA A 153 3.98 11.51 -9.40
CA ALA A 153 4.07 10.90 -8.08
C ALA A 153 2.92 11.31 -7.16
N VAL A 154 2.47 12.58 -7.22
CA VAL A 154 1.30 13.06 -6.47
C VAL A 154 0.01 12.40 -6.95
N MET A 155 -0.13 12.08 -8.24
CA MET A 155 -1.27 11.30 -8.75
C MET A 155 -1.31 9.91 -8.11
N ASP A 156 -0.19 9.18 -8.08
CA ASP A 156 -0.12 7.85 -7.46
C ASP A 156 -0.46 7.89 -5.96
N ILE A 157 0.03 8.92 -5.25
CA ILE A 157 -0.28 9.15 -3.84
C ILE A 157 -1.78 9.41 -3.65
N ALA A 158 -2.38 10.24 -4.51
CA ALA A 158 -3.81 10.56 -4.44
C ALA A 158 -4.68 9.32 -4.74
N GLU A 159 -4.30 8.50 -5.73
CA GLU A 159 -4.99 7.25 -6.06
C GLU A 159 -4.94 6.26 -4.90
N THR A 160 -3.77 6.14 -4.26
CA THR A 160 -3.60 5.33 -3.04
C THR A 160 -4.49 5.85 -1.90
N ALA A 161 -4.55 7.17 -1.70
CA ALA A 161 -5.38 7.78 -0.67
C ALA A 161 -6.88 7.56 -0.92
N ILE A 162 -7.33 7.67 -2.19
CA ILE A 162 -8.72 7.37 -2.58
C ILE A 162 -9.04 5.91 -2.30
N THR A 163 -8.17 4.98 -2.71
CA THR A 163 -8.35 3.55 -2.46
C THR A 163 -8.49 3.23 -0.97
N ASN A 164 -7.66 3.86 -0.12
CA ASN A 164 -7.75 3.70 1.33
C ASN A 164 -9.06 4.25 1.90
N LEU A 165 -9.54 5.39 1.42
CA LEU A 165 -10.83 5.95 1.84
C LEU A 165 -12.00 5.07 1.41
N ASP A 166 -11.94 4.51 0.20
CA ASP A 166 -12.99 3.63 -0.31
C ASP A 166 -13.03 2.29 0.45
N GLN A 167 -11.86 1.78 0.87
CA GLN A 167 -11.80 0.63 1.79
C GLN A 167 -12.49 0.94 3.12
N ILE A 168 -12.19 2.08 3.75
CA ILE A 168 -12.84 2.50 4.99
C ILE A 168 -14.37 2.64 4.81
N ARG A 169 -14.81 3.20 3.68
CA ARG A 169 -16.25 3.33 3.36
C ARG A 169 -16.92 1.97 3.19
N ALA A 170 -16.25 1.01 2.54
CA ALA A 170 -16.75 -0.35 2.38
C ALA A 170 -16.90 -1.05 3.74
N ASP A 171 -15.92 -0.89 4.62
CA ASP A 171 -15.95 -1.45 5.97
C ASP A 171 -17.12 -0.86 6.79
N ILE A 172 -17.31 0.46 6.76
CA ILE A 172 -18.45 1.12 7.41
C ILE A 172 -19.78 0.60 6.84
N GLY A 173 -19.90 0.47 5.51
CA GLY A 173 -21.10 -0.06 4.87
C GLY A 173 -21.39 -1.52 5.28
N SER A 174 -20.35 -2.34 5.42
CA SER A 174 -20.50 -3.73 5.89
C SER A 174 -21.04 -3.81 7.32
N VAL A 175 -20.49 -2.99 8.22
CA VAL A 175 -20.93 -2.90 9.62
C VAL A 175 -22.36 -2.36 9.68
N GLN A 176 -22.72 -1.38 8.87
CA GLN A 176 -24.08 -0.85 8.79
C GLN A 176 -25.09 -1.94 8.43
N ASN A 177 -24.79 -2.76 7.41
CA ASN A 177 -25.64 -3.88 7.01
C ASN A 177 -25.79 -4.91 8.14
N GLN A 178 -24.70 -5.23 8.84
CA GLN A 178 -24.73 -6.14 9.97
C GLN A 178 -25.60 -5.59 11.12
N VAL A 179 -25.48 -4.30 11.44
CA VAL A 179 -26.29 -3.63 12.47
C VAL A 179 -27.76 -3.64 12.08
N THR A 180 -28.12 -3.31 10.84
CA THR A 180 -29.52 -3.36 10.38
C THR A 180 -30.10 -4.77 10.46
N SER A 181 -29.35 -5.80 10.03
CA SER A 181 -29.80 -7.19 10.15
C SER A 181 -29.99 -7.61 11.60
N THR A 182 -29.05 -7.22 12.47
CA THR A 182 -29.09 -7.51 13.91
C THR A 182 -30.31 -6.85 14.57
N ILE A 183 -30.58 -5.58 14.26
CA ILE A 183 -31.76 -4.86 14.77
C ILE A 183 -33.06 -5.57 14.35
N ASN A 184 -33.17 -5.98 13.09
CA ASN A 184 -34.36 -6.68 12.60
C ASN A 184 -34.56 -8.01 13.34
N ASN A 185 -33.49 -8.78 13.56
CA ASN A 185 -33.56 -10.04 14.29
C ASN A 185 -33.92 -9.84 15.78
N ILE A 186 -33.30 -8.86 16.45
CA ILE A 186 -33.58 -8.52 17.85
C ILE A 186 -35.02 -8.06 18.00
N THR A 187 -35.55 -7.27 17.07
CA THR A 187 -36.94 -6.79 17.11
C THR A 187 -37.93 -7.95 17.06
N VAL A 188 -37.74 -8.91 16.15
CA VAL A 188 -38.56 -10.12 16.06
C VAL A 188 -38.46 -10.95 17.35
N THR A 189 -37.23 -11.13 17.85
CA THR A 189 -36.98 -11.86 19.09
C THR A 189 -37.65 -11.19 20.29
N GLN A 190 -37.60 -9.86 20.38
CA GLN A 190 -38.24 -9.08 21.45
C GLN A 190 -39.75 -9.26 21.45
N VAL A 191 -40.40 -9.23 20.28
CA VAL A 191 -41.85 -9.47 20.17
C VAL A 191 -42.21 -10.88 20.62
N ASN A 192 -41.44 -11.90 20.20
CA ASN A 192 -41.68 -13.28 20.58
C ASN A 192 -41.47 -13.51 22.08
N VAL A 193 -40.40 -12.95 22.66
CA VAL A 193 -40.12 -13.05 24.11
C VAL A 193 -41.20 -12.35 24.92
N LYS A 194 -41.64 -11.16 24.50
CA LYS A 194 -42.72 -10.43 25.19
C LYS A 194 -44.06 -11.16 25.10
N SER A 195 -44.36 -11.80 23.96
CA SER A 195 -45.56 -12.63 23.82
C SER A 195 -45.49 -13.87 24.71
N ALA A 196 -44.34 -14.53 24.79
CA ALA A 196 -44.12 -15.65 25.69
C ALA A 196 -44.21 -15.23 27.17
N GLU A 197 -43.66 -14.06 27.54
CA GLU A 197 -43.80 -13.51 28.88
C GLU A 197 -45.26 -13.22 29.22
N SER A 198 -46.01 -12.60 28.29
CA SER A 198 -47.44 -12.32 28.44
C SER A 198 -48.25 -13.59 28.68
N GLN A 199 -47.98 -14.67 27.95
CA GLN A 199 -48.65 -15.97 28.19
C GLN A 199 -48.37 -16.59 29.56
N ILE A 200 -47.19 -16.33 30.15
CA ILE A 200 -46.80 -16.90 31.45
C ILE A 200 -47.29 -16.03 32.61
N ARG A 201 -47.20 -14.70 32.45
CA ARG A 201 -47.40 -13.74 33.54
C ARG A 201 -48.79 -13.10 33.53
N ASP A 202 -49.36 -12.85 32.36
CA ASP A 202 -50.65 -12.19 32.26
C ASP A 202 -51.78 -13.19 32.50
N VAL A 203 -52.78 -12.75 33.26
CA VAL A 203 -53.97 -13.57 33.55
C VAL A 203 -55.03 -13.30 32.50
N ASP A 204 -55.76 -14.33 32.06
CA ASP A 204 -56.95 -14.12 31.25
C ASP A 204 -58.06 -13.54 32.13
N PHE A 205 -58.32 -12.24 31.95
CA PHE A 205 -59.32 -11.49 32.71
C PHE A 205 -60.72 -12.10 32.62
N ALA A 206 -61.09 -12.72 31.50
CA ALA A 206 -62.40 -13.36 31.36
C ALA A 206 -62.52 -14.56 32.32
N SER A 207 -61.48 -15.39 32.41
CA SER A 207 -61.44 -16.53 33.31
C SER A 207 -61.37 -16.10 34.79
N GLU A 208 -60.53 -15.11 35.11
CA GLU A 208 -60.35 -14.63 36.48
C GLU A 208 -61.59 -13.88 36.98
N SER A 209 -62.25 -13.10 36.12
CA SER A 209 -63.51 -12.43 36.46
C SER A 209 -64.64 -13.43 36.73
N ALA A 210 -64.72 -14.53 35.98
CA ALA A 210 -65.65 -15.61 36.25
C ALA A 210 -65.35 -16.32 37.58
N ASN A 211 -64.08 -16.60 37.87
CA ASN A 211 -63.66 -17.19 39.14
C ASN A 211 -63.93 -16.27 40.33
N TYR A 212 -63.61 -14.98 40.20
CA TYR A 212 -63.92 -13.96 41.21
C TYR A 212 -65.42 -13.86 41.46
N SER A 213 -66.23 -13.83 40.40
CA SER A 213 -67.69 -13.79 40.52
C SER A 213 -68.24 -15.04 41.20
N LYS A 214 -67.74 -16.23 40.82
CA LYS A 214 -68.07 -17.50 41.47
C LYS A 214 -67.70 -17.49 42.95
N ALA A 215 -66.49 -17.05 43.30
CA ALA A 215 -66.02 -16.97 44.68
C ALA A 215 -66.86 -16.01 45.52
N ASN A 216 -67.25 -14.86 44.96
CA ASN A 216 -68.13 -13.89 45.61
C ASN A 216 -69.53 -14.46 45.86
N ILE A 217 -70.13 -15.10 44.85
CA ILE A 217 -71.42 -15.82 45.01
C ILE A 217 -71.31 -16.91 46.06
N LEU A 218 -70.20 -17.67 46.09
CA LEU A 218 -69.97 -18.72 47.09
C LEU A 218 -69.84 -18.14 48.50
N ALA A 219 -69.14 -17.01 48.68
CA ALA A 219 -68.99 -16.35 49.96
C ALA A 219 -70.33 -15.84 50.50
N GLN A 220 -71.15 -15.22 49.64
CA GLN A 220 -72.51 -14.78 50.00
C GLN A 220 -73.41 -15.98 50.35
N SER A 221 -73.38 -17.04 49.53
CA SER A 221 -74.16 -18.26 49.76
C SER A 221 -73.73 -18.99 51.03
N GLY A 222 -72.43 -19.06 51.30
CA GLY A 222 -71.85 -19.64 52.50
C GLY A 222 -72.27 -18.89 53.76
N SER A 223 -72.24 -17.55 53.73
CA SER A 223 -72.75 -16.73 54.84
C SER A 223 -74.25 -16.97 55.08
N TYR A 224 -75.05 -17.10 54.02
CA TYR A 224 -76.47 -17.43 54.12
C TYR A 224 -76.71 -18.82 54.70
N ALA A 225 -75.94 -19.81 54.24
CA ALA A 225 -76.02 -21.18 54.75
C ALA A 225 -75.62 -21.27 56.23
N MET A 226 -74.59 -20.54 56.66
CA MET A 226 -74.20 -20.46 58.07
C MET A 226 -75.29 -19.81 58.92
N ALA A 227 -75.91 -18.72 58.45
CA ALA A 227 -77.04 -18.09 59.14
C ALA A 227 -78.23 -19.06 59.30
N GLN A 228 -78.54 -19.85 58.25
CA GLN A 228 -79.60 -20.86 58.28
C GLN A 228 -79.25 -22.07 59.16
N ALA A 229 -77.99 -22.50 59.18
CA ALA A 229 -77.54 -23.57 60.07
C ALA A 229 -77.68 -23.17 61.55
N ASN A 230 -77.26 -21.94 61.89
CA ASN A 230 -77.40 -21.38 63.23
C ASN A 230 -78.88 -21.27 63.67
N SER A 231 -79.77 -20.83 62.78
CA SER A 231 -81.21 -20.75 63.09
C SER A 231 -81.85 -22.13 63.26
N SER A 232 -81.42 -23.12 62.49
CA SER A 232 -81.89 -24.51 62.64
C SER A 232 -81.50 -25.12 63.99
N GLN A 233 -80.28 -24.85 64.48
CA GLN A 233 -79.83 -25.31 65.81
C GLN A 233 -80.66 -24.69 66.94
N GLN A 234 -81.01 -23.40 66.82
CA GLN A 234 -81.91 -22.73 67.78
C GLN A 234 -83.33 -23.33 67.77
N ASN A 235 -83.84 -23.71 66.60
CA ASN A 235 -85.14 -24.38 66.50
C ASN A 235 -85.14 -25.76 67.18
N VAL A 236 -84.05 -26.52 67.11
CA VAL A 236 -83.90 -27.80 67.82
C VAL A 236 -83.89 -27.59 69.33
N LEU A 237 -83.16 -26.58 69.84
CA LEU A 237 -83.16 -26.22 71.26
C LEU A 237 -84.56 -25.81 71.76
N ARG A 238 -85.39 -25.22 70.88
CA ARG A 238 -86.78 -24.86 71.18
C ARG A 238 -87.72 -26.07 71.22
N LEU A 239 -87.36 -27.18 70.58
CA LEU A 239 -88.15 -28.42 70.57
C LEU A 239 -87.80 -29.37 71.73
N LEU A 240 -86.68 -29.14 72.42
CA LEU A 240 -86.23 -29.92 73.57
C LEU A 240 -86.62 -29.30 74.93
N GLN A 241 -87.27 -28.14 74.92
CA GLN A 241 -87.88 -27.48 76.09
C GLN A 241 -89.39 -27.74 76.09
#